data_AF-F9PQR6-F1
#
_entry.id   AF-F9PQR6-F1
#
_cell.length_a   1.000
_cell.length_b   1.000
_cell.length_c   1.000
_cell.angle_alpha   90.00
_cell.angle_beta   90.00
_cell.angle_gamma   90.00
#
_symmetry.space_group_name_H-M   'P 1'
#
loop_
_entity.id
_entity.type
_entity.pdbx_description
1 polymer ?
#
loop_
_entity_poly.entity_id
_entity_poly.type
_entity_poly.pdbx_seq_one_letter_code
_entity_poly.pdbx_strand_id
1 'polypeptide(L)'
;MLDLDIEIEDNMLIISRTISKNGRSVSKINNKTVNNSILSDIMLNILNVCGQHDSYTLFNRTDFVGILDSFCDDNFRNKLKELETLYGQIKKTSYNLKN
;
A
#
# COMPACT_ATOMS: atom_id res chain seq x y z
N MET A 1 0.29 -18.61 -12.57
CA MET A 1 1.46 -18.29 -11.73
C MET A 1 2.24 -17.25 -12.51
N LEU A 2 2.55 -16.11 -11.92
CA LEU A 2 3.14 -14.97 -12.63
C LEU A 2 4.58 -15.32 -13.08
N ASP A 3 4.82 -15.50 -14.39
CA ASP A 3 6.14 -15.72 -15.01
C ASP A 3 6.98 -14.44 -14.96
N LEU A 4 7.43 -14.07 -13.76
CA LEU A 4 8.02 -12.75 -13.51
C LEU A 4 9.50 -12.62 -13.83
N ASP A 5 10.16 -13.69 -14.29
CA ASP A 5 11.62 -13.72 -14.47
C ASP A 5 12.36 -13.18 -13.22
N ILE A 6 11.81 -13.41 -12.01
CA ILE A 6 12.45 -13.01 -10.76
C ILE A 6 13.18 -14.24 -10.23
N GLU A 7 14.51 -14.21 -10.27
CA GLU A 7 15.33 -15.25 -9.69
C GLU A 7 15.25 -15.16 -8.16
N ILE A 8 15.08 -16.31 -7.51
CA ILE A 8 15.11 -16.43 -6.05
C ILE A 8 16.40 -17.15 -5.69
N GLU A 9 17.34 -16.42 -5.08
CA GLU A 9 18.60 -16.96 -4.57
C GLU A 9 18.46 -17.21 -3.06
N ASP A 10 19.06 -18.30 -2.56
CA ASP A 10 19.11 -18.66 -1.13
C ASP A 10 17.76 -18.65 -0.39
N ASN A 11 16.67 -18.99 -1.09
CA ASN A 11 15.29 -18.89 -0.59
C ASN A 11 14.94 -17.49 -0.03
N MET A 12 15.64 -16.45 -0.49
CA MET A 12 15.46 -15.07 -0.03
C MET A 12 14.77 -14.22 -1.09
N LEU A 13 13.75 -13.48 -0.64
CA LEU A 13 13.02 -12.51 -1.47
C LEU A 13 13.23 -11.11 -0.89
N ILE A 14 14.01 -10.29 -1.58
CA ILE A 14 14.25 -8.90 -1.20
C ILE A 14 13.24 -8.02 -1.92
N ILE A 15 12.34 -7.42 -1.16
CA ILE A 15 11.35 -6.45 -1.66
C ILE A 15 11.75 -5.05 -1.17
N SER A 16 11.81 -4.10 -2.09
CA SER A 16 12.07 -2.69 -1.75
C SER A 16 11.13 -1.76 -2.50
N ARG A 17 10.73 -0.67 -1.84
CA ARG A 17 9.92 0.40 -2.44
C ARG A 17 10.53 1.75 -2.07
N THR A 18 10.90 2.52 -3.08
CA THR A 18 11.39 3.89 -2.91
C THR A 18 10.31 4.86 -3.32
N ILE A 19 9.90 5.72 -2.40
CA ILE A 19 8.95 6.81 -2.66
C ILE A 19 9.74 8.12 -2.67
N SER A 20 9.80 8.75 -3.83
CA SER A 20 10.47 10.04 -4.03
C SER A 20 9.60 11.18 -3.49
N LYS A 21 10.22 12.31 -3.13
CA LYS A 21 9.51 13.51 -2.62
C LYS A 21 8.43 14.06 -3.57
N ASN A 22 8.53 13.77 -4.87
CA ASN A 22 7.55 14.15 -5.89
C ASN A 22 6.39 13.13 -6.04
N GLY A 23 6.28 12.16 -5.14
CA GLY A 23 5.24 11.13 -5.16
C GLY A 23 5.47 9.97 -6.12
N ARG A 24 6.55 9.98 -6.94
CA ARG A 24 6.89 8.81 -7.76
C ARG A 24 7.37 7.67 -6.87
N SER A 25 6.84 6.48 -7.12
CA SER A 25 7.20 5.26 -6.42
C SER A 25 7.86 4.29 -7.39
N VAL A 26 8.96 3.67 -6.98
CA VAL A 26 9.62 2.59 -7.71
C VAL A 26 9.71 1.39 -6.78
N SER A 27 9.19 0.25 -7.24
CA SER A 27 9.20 -1.01 -6.51
C SER A 27 10.17 -1.97 -7.17
N LYS A 28 10.94 -2.72 -6.38
CA LYS A 28 11.86 -3.75 -6.86
C LYS A 28 11.71 -5.04 -6.06
N ILE A 29 11.88 -6.16 -6.75
CA ILE A 29 11.96 -7.50 -6.17
C ILE A 29 13.22 -8.15 -6.73
N ASN A 30 14.15 -8.57 -5.84
CA ASN A 30 15.47 -9.09 -6.20
C ASN A 30 16.15 -8.22 -7.28
N ASN A 31 16.21 -6.92 -7.01
CA ASN A 31 16.76 -5.86 -7.86
C ASN A 31 16.04 -5.59 -9.19
N LYS A 32 15.03 -6.38 -9.59
CA LYS A 32 14.22 -6.12 -10.79
C LYS A 32 13.06 -5.17 -10.48
N THR A 33 12.90 -4.13 -11.30
CA THR A 33 11.78 -3.18 -11.16
C THR A 33 10.47 -3.85 -11.53
N VAL A 34 9.48 -3.77 -10.65
CA VAL A 34 8.15 -4.34 -10.85
C VAL A 34 7.08 -3.25 -10.80
N ASN A 35 5.96 -3.49 -11.46
CA ASN A 35 4.80 -2.62 -11.32
C ASN A 35 4.09 -2.85 -9.97
N ASN A 36 3.19 -1.95 -9.61
CA ASN A 36 2.50 -1.99 -8.33
C ASN A 36 1.51 -3.18 -8.21
N SER A 37 1.03 -3.73 -9.33
CA SER A 37 0.13 -4.90 -9.33
C SER A 37 0.89 -6.14 -8.85
N ILE A 38 2.06 -6.40 -9.44
CA ILE A 38 2.93 -7.53 -9.09
C ILE A 38 3.33 -7.46 -7.61
N LEU A 39 3.74 -6.28 -7.15
CA LEU A 39 4.07 -6.06 -5.74
C LEU A 39 2.87 -6.39 -4.84
N SER A 40 1.67 -5.95 -5.22
CA SER A 40 0.45 -6.20 -4.44
C SER A 40 0.12 -7.69 -4.35
N ASP A 41 0.23 -8.42 -5.45
CA ASP A 41 -0.07 -9.86 -5.50
C ASP A 41 0.90 -10.68 -4.64
N ILE A 42 2.19 -10.33 -4.64
CA ILE A 42 3.21 -11.00 -3.82
C ILE A 42 3.01 -10.66 -2.34
N MET A 43 2.75 -9.40 -2.01
CA MET A 43 2.51 -8.99 -0.63
C MET A 43 1.30 -9.70 -0.02
N LEU A 44 0.22 -9.92 -0.78
CA LEU A 44 -0.93 -10.69 -0.31
C LEU A 44 -0.55 -12.11 0.12
N ASN A 45 0.34 -12.78 -0.63
CA ASN A 45 0.80 -14.12 -0.28
C ASN A 45 1.68 -14.12 0.98
N ILE A 46 2.61 -13.16 1.12
CA ILE A 46 3.47 -13.04 2.31
C ILE A 46 2.62 -12.76 3.56
N LEU A 47 1.67 -11.83 3.42
CA LEU A 47 0.74 -11.46 4.47
C LEU A 47 -0.12 -12.65 4.90
N ASN A 48 -0.58 -13.49 3.97
CA ASN A 48 -1.30 -14.72 4.33
C ASN A 48 -0.45 -15.70 5.14
N VAL A 49 0.86 -15.81 4.87
CA VAL A 49 1.76 -16.66 5.65
C VAL A 49 2.01 -16.07 7.04
N CYS A 50 2.27 -14.76 7.13
CA CYS A 50 2.47 -14.09 8.42
C CYS A 50 1.18 -13.98 9.26
N GLY A 51 0.02 -13.87 8.61
CA GLY A 51 -1.31 -13.75 9.22
C GLY A 51 -1.95 -15.08 9.62
N GLN A 52 -1.34 -16.23 9.29
CA GLN A 52 -1.74 -17.51 9.89
C GLN A 52 -1.54 -17.55 11.41
N HIS A 53 -0.78 -16.60 11.97
CA HIS A 53 -0.59 -16.46 13.41
C HIS A 53 -1.62 -15.54 14.09
N ASP A 54 -2.31 -14.65 13.35
CA ASP A 54 -3.31 -13.70 13.88
C ASP A 54 -4.50 -13.55 12.90
N SER A 55 -5.62 -14.15 13.29
CA SER A 55 -6.93 -14.25 12.62
C SER A 55 -7.29 -13.14 11.60
N TYR A 56 -7.59 -13.56 10.37
CA TYR A 56 -8.61 -13.10 9.40
C TYR A 56 -8.84 -11.59 9.08
N THR A 57 -8.13 -10.65 9.69
CA THR A 57 -8.35 -9.20 9.49
C THR A 57 -7.56 -8.64 8.30
N LEU A 58 -6.62 -9.40 7.75
CA LEU A 58 -5.62 -8.92 6.78
C LEU A 58 -6.10 -8.91 5.32
N PHE A 59 -7.32 -9.38 5.06
CA PHE A 59 -7.83 -9.60 3.70
C PHE A 59 -8.62 -8.41 3.12
N ASN A 60 -9.04 -7.44 3.93
CA ASN A 60 -9.71 -6.27 3.41
C ASN A 60 -8.66 -5.20 3.09
N ARG A 61 -8.62 -4.75 1.82
CA ARG A 61 -7.66 -3.72 1.38
C ARG A 61 -7.78 -2.42 2.21
N THR A 62 -8.97 -2.13 2.71
CA THR A 62 -9.26 -1.05 3.66
C THR A 62 -8.56 -1.24 5.01
N ASP A 63 -8.54 -2.47 5.52
CA ASP A 63 -7.92 -2.79 6.81
C ASP A 63 -6.40 -2.72 6.72
N PHE A 64 -5.83 -3.09 5.57
CA PHE A 64 -4.39 -2.99 5.32
C PHE A 64 -3.89 -1.53 5.26
N VAL A 65 -4.65 -0.63 4.65
CA VAL A 65 -4.35 0.81 4.69
C VAL A 65 -4.32 1.29 6.14
N GLY A 66 -5.30 0.90 6.95
CA GLY A 66 -5.32 1.22 8.37
C GLY A 66 -4.12 0.68 9.15
N ILE A 67 -3.67 -0.54 8.85
CA ILE A 67 -2.46 -1.13 9.45
C ILE A 67 -1.22 -0.33 9.04
N LEU A 68 -1.06 0.00 7.76
CA LEU A 68 0.05 0.83 7.29
C LEU A 68 0.06 2.22 7.95
N ASP A 69 -1.10 2.87 8.01
CA ASP A 69 -1.27 4.17 8.64
C ASP A 69 -1.01 4.11 10.15
N SER A 70 -1.18 2.95 10.79
CA SER A 70 -0.83 2.75 12.21
C SER A 70 0.68 2.86 12.48
N PHE A 71 1.53 2.55 11.50
CA PHE A 71 2.99 2.71 11.60
C PHE A 71 3.47 4.15 11.35
N CYS A 72 2.61 5.03 10.87
CA CYS A 72 2.98 6.42 10.61
C CYS A 72 3.02 7.26 11.88
N ASP A 73 3.72 8.40 11.82
CA ASP A 73 3.84 9.33 12.94
C ASP A 73 2.63 10.28 13.08
N ASP A 74 2.61 11.07 14.16
CA ASP A 74 1.52 12.00 14.41
C ASP A 74 1.43 13.13 13.38
N ASN A 75 2.54 13.47 12.73
CA ASN A 75 2.55 14.46 11.65
C ASN A 75 1.76 13.96 10.44
N PHE A 76 2.01 12.71 10.03
CA PHE A 76 1.23 12.05 8.99
C PHE A 76 -0.26 12.01 9.35
N ARG A 77 -0.61 11.58 10.57
CA ARG A 77 -2.01 11.49 11.02
C ARG A 77 -2.73 12.83 10.95
N ASN A 78 -2.06 13.92 11.36
CA ASN A 78 -2.62 15.27 11.29
C ASN A 78 -2.87 15.71 9.84
N LYS A 79 -1.92 15.45 8.93
CA LYS A 79 -2.07 15.75 7.50
C LYS A 79 -3.18 14.95 6.85
N LEU A 80 -3.32 13.67 7.20
CA LEU A 80 -4.38 12.80 6.69
C LEU A 80 -5.76 13.36 7.08
N LYS A 81 -5.93 13.77 8.34
CA LYS A 81 -7.17 14.37 8.84
C LYS A 81 -7.53 15.70 8.15
N GLU A 82 -6.53 16.54 7.87
CA GLU A 82 -6.70 17.78 7.11
C GLU A 82 -7.18 17.49 5.68
N LEU A 83 -6.55 16.51 5.02
CA LEU A 83 -6.92 16.07 3.68
C LEU A 83 -8.36 15.55 3.61
N GLU A 84 -8.76 14.69 4.57
CA GLU A 84 -10.13 14.16 4.66
C GLU A 84 -11.17 15.28 4.80
N THR A 85 -10.86 16.28 5.62
CA THR A 85 -11.72 17.46 5.82
C THR A 85 -11.89 18.24 4.52
N LEU A 86 -10.79 18.56 3.84
CA LEU A 86 -10.81 19.32 2.59
C LEU A 86 -11.54 18.56 1.48
N TYR A 87 -11.30 17.26 1.36
CA TYR A 87 -11.98 16.40 0.41
C TYR A 87 -13.50 16.37 0.66
N GLY A 88 -13.93 16.28 1.92
CA GLY A 88 -15.33 16.34 2.32
C GLY A 88 -16.00 17.66 1.91
N GLN A 89 -15.30 18.79 2.10
CA GLN A 89 -15.79 20.11 1.67
C GLN A 89 -15.96 20.19 0.15
N ILE A 90 -14.96 19.75 -0.62
CA ILE A 90 -15.01 19.73 -2.08
C ILE A 90 -16.19 18.88 -2.56
N LYS A 91 -16.35 17.66 -2.02
CA LYS A 91 -17.43 16.74 -2.39
C LYS A 91 -18.81 17.35 -2.14
N LYS A 92 -18.99 18.04 -1.01
CA LYS A 92 -20.24 18.73 -0.66
C LYS A 92 -20.54 19.88 -1.63
N THR A 93 -19.54 20.70 -1.93
CA THR A 93 -19.69 21.81 -2.89
C THR A 93 -19.98 21.31 -4.30
N SER A 94 -19.31 20.25 -4.77
CA SER A 94 -19.59 19.64 -6.08
C SER A 94 -20.99 19.02 -6.18
N TYR A 95 -21.51 18.47 -5.08
CA TYR A 95 -22.89 17.97 -5.03
C TYR A 95 -23.90 19.12 -5.14
N ASN A 96 -23.66 20.22 -4.42
CA ASN A 96 -24.53 21.41 -4.44
C ASN A 96 -24.51 22.17 -5.78
N LEU A 97 -23.45 22.03 -6.58
CA LEU A 97 -23.34 22.65 -7.92
C LEU A 97 -23.98 21.81 -9.05
N LYS A 98 -24.33 20.54 -8.77
CA LYS A 98 -24.98 19.65 -9.74
C LYS A 98 -26.51 19.61 -9.60
N ASN A 99 -27.05 20.21 -8.54
CA ASN A 99 -28.48 20.49 -8.35
C ASN A 99 -28.76 21.97 -8.61
#